data_AF-M3VA02-F1
#
_entry.id   AF-M3VA02-F1
#
_cell.length_a   1.000
_cell.length_b   1.000
_cell.length_c   1.000
_cell.angle_alpha   90.00
_cell.angle_beta   90.00
_cell.angle_gamma   90.00
#
_symmetry.space_group_name_H-M   'P 1'
#
loop_
_entity.id
_entity.type
_entity.pdbx_description
1 polymer ?
#
loop_
_entity_poly.entity_id
_entity_poly.type
_entity_poly.pdbx_seq_one_letter_code
_entity_poly.pdbx_strand_id
1 'polypeptide(L)'
;MRVWLRIWPAPSTAAVSDYITRAAAVPDHVRARLKVAYTVAALQHQLGATPSLIQAWFQGRNPRLDDRAPAQVIADDPCRFRGTLIAAAVTLVGG
;
A
#
# COMPACT_ATOMS: atom_id res chain seq x y z
N MET A 1 -5.58 -10.65 1.98
CA MET A 1 -4.38 -11.36 1.48
C MET A 1 -3.92 -10.96 0.06
N ARG A 2 -4.83 -10.53 -0.83
CA ARG A 2 -4.52 -10.22 -2.26
C ARG A 2 -3.77 -8.92 -2.55
N VAL A 3 -3.70 -7.97 -1.61
CA VAL A 3 -3.13 -6.64 -1.85
C VAL A 3 -1.59 -6.62 -1.96
N TRP A 4 -0.93 -7.50 -1.21
CA TRP A 4 0.53 -7.52 -1.10
C TRP A 4 1.22 -8.04 -2.37
N LEU A 5 0.55 -8.93 -3.12
CA LEU A 5 1.02 -9.46 -4.42
C LEU A 5 1.01 -8.42 -5.54
N ARG A 6 0.33 -7.28 -5.36
CA ARG A 6 0.30 -6.19 -6.34
C ARG A 6 1.39 -5.15 -6.07
N ILE A 7 1.79 -4.99 -4.81
CA ILE A 7 2.81 -4.02 -4.36
C ILE A 7 4.23 -4.60 -4.48
N TRP A 8 4.37 -5.93 -4.40
CA TRP A 8 5.58 -6.69 -4.72
C TRP A 8 5.21 -7.73 -5.78
N PRO A 9 5.84 -7.78 -6.97
CA PRO A 9 5.67 -8.90 -7.90
C PRO A 9 6.42 -10.12 -7.35
N ALA A 10 5.87 -10.72 -6.29
CA ALA A 10 6.47 -11.84 -5.60
C ALA A 10 5.95 -13.06 -6.34
N PRO A 11 6.79 -14.06 -6.66
CA PRO A 11 6.33 -15.25 -7.37
C PRO A 11 5.22 -15.99 -6.60
N SER A 12 5.12 -15.77 -5.28
CA SER A 12 4.00 -16.24 -4.45
C SER A 12 3.93 -15.50 -3.11
N THR A 13 2.82 -15.66 -2.38
CA THR A 13 2.65 -15.24 -0.98
C THR A 13 3.71 -15.86 -0.05
N ALA A 14 4.26 -17.02 -0.41
CA ALA A 14 5.34 -17.67 0.34
C ALA A 14 6.65 -16.87 0.30
N ALA A 15 6.94 -16.14 -0.78
CA ALA A 15 8.11 -15.27 -0.84
C ALA A 15 8.01 -14.06 0.11
N VAL A 16 6.79 -13.60 0.44
CA VAL A 16 6.57 -12.56 1.45
C VAL A 16 6.81 -13.12 2.85
N SER A 17 6.35 -14.34 3.15
CA SER A 17 6.65 -15.01 4.43
C SER A 17 8.13 -15.35 4.58
N ASP A 18 8.77 -15.85 3.53
CA ASP A 18 10.20 -16.19 3.54
C ASP A 18 11.07 -14.94 3.72
N TYR A 19 10.63 -13.76 3.26
CA TYR A 19 11.24 -12.47 3.58
C TYR A 19 11.18 -12.13 5.08
N ILE A 20 10.00 -12.26 5.71
CA ILE A 20 9.83 -12.03 7.14
C ILE A 20 10.71 -12.99 7.94
N THR A 21 10.91 -14.21 7.44
CA THR A 21 11.63 -15.28 8.12
C THR A 21 13.15 -15.28 7.86
N ARG A 22 13.64 -14.89 6.67
CA ARG A 22 15.05 -15.08 6.26
C ARG A 22 15.87 -13.81 6.08
N ALA A 23 15.29 -12.61 6.22
CA ALA A 23 16.00 -11.36 6.01
C ALA A 23 16.77 -11.29 4.66
N ALA A 24 16.21 -11.90 3.60
CA ALA A 24 16.76 -11.76 2.26
C ALA A 24 16.83 -10.27 1.87
N ALA A 25 17.91 -9.86 1.19
CA ALA A 25 18.13 -8.47 0.80
C ALA A 25 16.98 -7.98 -0.09
N VAL A 26 16.09 -7.19 0.49
CA VAL A 26 14.97 -6.55 -0.23
C VAL A 26 15.55 -5.54 -1.21
N PRO A 27 15.25 -5.65 -2.52
CA PRO A 27 15.62 -4.63 -3.48
C PRO A 27 15.05 -3.27 -3.05
N ASP A 28 15.83 -2.21 -3.16
CA ASP A 28 15.47 -0.89 -2.61
C ASP A 28 14.14 -0.36 -3.12
N HIS A 29 13.82 -0.63 -4.39
CA HIS A 29 12.54 -0.26 -4.98
C HIS A 29 11.35 -0.90 -4.25
N VAL A 30 11.49 -2.15 -3.77
CA VAL A 30 10.40 -2.76 -3.03
C VAL A 30 10.34 -2.31 -1.58
N ARG A 31 11.50 -2.04 -0.96
CA ARG A 31 11.55 -1.39 0.36
C ARG A 31 10.84 -0.04 0.32
N ALA A 32 11.03 0.74 -0.74
CA ALA A 32 10.36 2.03 -0.93
C ALA A 32 8.84 1.87 -1.02
N ARG A 33 8.35 0.93 -1.84
CA ARG A 33 6.92 0.62 -1.96
C ARG A 33 6.29 0.21 -0.62
N LEU A 34 6.96 -0.67 0.12
CA LEU A 34 6.50 -1.14 1.43
C LEU A 34 6.43 0.00 2.46
N LYS A 35 7.45 0.88 2.48
CA LYS A 35 7.46 2.05 3.36
C LYS A 35 6.26 2.97 3.08
N VAL A 36 5.98 3.28 1.82
CA VAL A 36 4.84 4.14 1.46
C VAL A 36 3.51 3.48 1.83
N ALA A 37 3.32 2.20 1.50
CA ALA A 37 2.10 1.48 1.85
C ALA A 37 1.88 1.44 3.37
N TYR A 38 2.93 1.18 4.15
CA TYR A 38 2.87 1.19 5.60
C TYR A 38 2.52 2.57 6.16
N THR A 39 3.18 3.64 5.69
CA THR A 39 2.88 5.01 6.14
C THR A 39 1.41 5.37 5.93
N VAL A 40 0.85 5.03 4.77
CA VAL A 40 -0.56 5.30 4.46
C VAL A 40 -1.50 4.47 5.35
N ALA A 41 -1.24 3.17 5.48
CA ALA A 41 -2.07 2.29 6.31
C ALA A 41 -2.03 2.68 7.80
N ALA A 42 -0.85 3.04 8.31
CA ALA A 42 -0.66 3.49 9.69
C ALA A 42 -1.43 4.80 9.94
N LEU A 43 -1.40 5.75 9.01
CA LEU A 43 -2.17 6.99 9.11
C LEU A 43 -3.67 6.73 9.13
N GLN A 44 -4.19 5.89 8.22
CA GLN A 44 -5.62 5.55 8.21
C GLN A 44 -6.05 4.86 9.50
N HIS A 45 -5.21 3.96 10.01
CA HIS A 45 -5.46 3.28 11.29
C HIS A 45 -5.48 4.27 12.46
N GLN A 46 -4.52 5.21 12.51
CA GLN A 46 -4.49 6.28 13.52
C GLN A 46 -5.74 7.17 13.48
N LEU A 47 -6.32 7.37 12.29
CA LEU A 47 -7.57 8.12 12.11
C LEU A 47 -8.82 7.30 12.48
N GLY A 48 -8.68 6.01 12.80
CA GLY A 48 -9.80 5.15 13.23
C GLY A 48 -10.32 4.20 12.16
N ALA A 49 -9.67 4.10 10.99
CA ALA A 49 -10.05 3.13 9.98
C ALA A 49 -9.80 1.69 10.47
N THR A 50 -10.79 0.83 10.24
CA THR A 50 -10.66 -0.60 10.54
C THR A 50 -9.72 -1.28 9.54
N PRO A 51 -9.05 -2.39 9.91
CA PRO A 51 -8.19 -3.13 8.99
C PRO A 51 -8.89 -3.57 7.69
N SER A 52 -10.18 -3.91 7.75
CA SER A 52 -10.99 -4.25 6.59
C SER A 52 -11.23 -3.05 5.67
N LEU A 53 -11.51 -1.86 6.23
CA LEU A 53 -11.68 -0.63 5.47
C LEU A 53 -10.37 -0.21 4.78
N ILE A 54 -9.25 -0.28 5.49
CA ILE A 54 -7.91 -0.02 4.93
C ILE A 54 -7.66 -0.98 3.76
N GLN A 55 -7.90 -2.27 3.95
CA GLN A 55 -7.70 -3.27 2.91
C GLN A 55 -8.61 -3.06 1.70
N ALA A 56 -9.86 -2.65 1.91
CA ALA A 56 -10.80 -2.31 0.84
C ALA A 56 -10.32 -1.07 0.07
N TRP A 57 -9.88 -0.02 0.76
CA TRP A 57 -9.39 1.21 0.15
C TRP A 57 -8.17 0.97 -0.75
N PHE A 58 -7.20 0.16 -0.31
CA PHE A 58 -6.04 -0.16 -1.14
C PHE A 58 -6.39 -0.92 -2.44
N GLN A 59 -7.53 -1.62 -2.47
CA GLN A 59 -8.01 -2.38 -3.62
C GLN A 59 -9.02 -1.60 -4.47
N GLY A 60 -9.75 -0.69 -3.86
CA GLY A 60 -10.80 0.11 -4.50
C GLY A 60 -10.23 1.14 -5.46
N ARG A 61 -11.02 1.50 -6.46
CA ARG A 61 -10.68 2.59 -7.37
C ARG A 61 -10.80 3.91 -6.63
N ASN A 62 -9.81 4.77 -6.78
CA ASN A 62 -9.78 6.06 -6.12
C ASN A 62 -9.80 7.17 -7.18
N PRO A 63 -10.88 7.95 -7.30
CA PRO A 63 -10.99 9.03 -8.29
C PRO A 63 -9.87 10.08 -8.19
N ARG A 64 -9.26 10.24 -7.00
CA ARG A 64 -8.13 11.16 -6.79
C ARG A 64 -6.80 10.60 -7.28
N LEU A 65 -6.78 9.35 -7.71
CA LEU A 65 -5.62 8.63 -8.24
C LEU A 65 -5.86 8.20 -9.70
N ASP A 66 -6.55 9.04 -10.47
CA ASP A 66 -6.94 8.75 -11.86
C ASP A 66 -7.77 7.46 -11.96
N ASP A 67 -8.63 7.22 -10.95
CA ASP A 67 -9.48 6.04 -10.84
C ASP A 67 -8.70 4.71 -10.76
N ARG A 68 -7.42 4.77 -10.38
CA ARG A 68 -6.56 3.60 -10.12
C ARG A 68 -6.62 3.18 -8.66
N ALA A 69 -6.33 1.91 -8.42
CA ALA A 69 -6.21 1.39 -7.06
C ALA A 69 -4.95 1.94 -6.37
N PRO A 70 -4.99 2.37 -5.09
CA PRO A 70 -3.81 2.86 -4.39
C PRO A 70 -2.64 1.87 -4.39
N ALA A 71 -2.92 0.56 -4.28
CA ALA A 71 -1.90 -0.47 -4.36
C ALA A 71 -1.20 -0.51 -5.73
N GLN A 72 -1.92 -0.23 -6.82
CA GLN A 72 -1.35 -0.17 -8.17
C GLN A 72 -0.47 1.07 -8.32
N VAL A 73 -0.94 2.23 -7.85
CA VAL A 73 -0.18 3.48 -7.90
C VAL A 73 1.14 3.38 -7.15
N ILE A 74 1.13 2.76 -5.96
CA ILE A 74 2.34 2.54 -5.18
C ILE A 74 3.29 1.57 -5.89
N ALA A 75 2.76 0.54 -6.56
CA ALA A 75 3.58 -0.41 -7.31
C ALA A 75 4.25 0.26 -8.53
N ASP A 76 3.52 1.08 -9.27
CA ASP A 76 4.02 1.73 -10.48
C ASP A 76 5.06 2.81 -10.15
N ASP A 77 4.76 3.70 -9.18
CA ASP A 77 5.63 4.80 -8.81
C ASP A 77 5.37 5.29 -7.37
N PRO A 78 6.10 4.73 -6.37
CA PRO A 78 5.84 5.00 -4.96
C PRO A 78 6.17 6.44 -4.54
N CYS A 79 7.05 7.13 -5.26
CA CYS A 79 7.50 8.47 -4.90
C CYS A 79 6.60 9.55 -5.51
N ARG A 80 6.18 9.38 -6.76
CA ARG A 80 5.41 10.39 -7.50
C ARG A 80 4.07 10.76 -6.86
N PHE A 81 3.41 9.80 -6.20
CA PHE A 81 2.05 10.00 -5.68
C PHE A 81 1.98 10.10 -4.15
N ARG A 82 3.11 10.18 -3.45
CA ARG A 82 3.13 10.11 -1.97
C ARG A 82 2.25 11.19 -1.31
N GLY A 83 2.30 12.43 -1.79
CA GLY A 83 1.44 13.52 -1.29
C GLY A 83 -0.05 13.27 -1.54
N THR A 84 -0.40 12.85 -2.76
CA THR A 84 -1.79 12.54 -3.15
C THR A 84 -2.35 11.34 -2.40
N LEU A 85 -1.52 10.31 -2.15
CA LEU A 85 -1.88 9.13 -1.37
C LEU A 85 -2.21 9.48 0.08
N ILE A 86 -1.40 10.33 0.71
CA ILE A 86 -1.66 10.81 2.07
C ILE A 86 -2.95 11.64 2.11
N ALA A 87 -3.11 12.58 1.18
CA ALA A 87 -4.32 13.41 1.11
C ALA A 87 -5.59 12.57 0.87
N ALA A 88 -5.54 11.58 -0.01
CA ALA A 88 -6.66 10.69 -0.29
C ALA A 88 -6.98 9.76 0.88
N ALA A 89 -5.98 9.35 1.65
CA ALA A 89 -6.16 8.50 2.83
C ALA A 89 -6.85 9.24 3.99
N VAL A 90 -6.53 10.52 4.20
CA VAL A 90 -7.15 11.35 5.25
C VAL A 90 -8.63 11.60 4.97
N THR A 91 -9.00 11.88 3.72
CA THR A 91 -10.40 12.18 3.35
C THR A 91 -11.34 10.99 3.50
N LEU A 92 -10.86 9.76 3.42
CA LEU A 92 -11.70 8.57 3.63
C LEU A 92 -12.22 8.48 5.07
N VAL A 93 -11.43 8.93 6.04
CA VAL A 93 -11.72 8.74 7.47
C VAL A 93 -12.38 9.97 8.09
N GLY A 94 -12.17 11.15 7.50
CA GLY A 94 -12.78 12.41 7.94
C GLY A 94 -14.01 12.85 7.13
N GLY A 95 -14.55 11.99 6.26
CA GLY A 95 -15.77 12.22 5.50
C GLY A 95 -16.99 11.58 6.16
#